data_AF-A0A7C3DVB7-F1
#
_entry.id   AF-A0A7C3DVB7-F1
#
_cell.length_a   1.000
_cell.length_b   1.000
_cell.length_c   1.000
_cell.angle_alpha   90.00
_cell.angle_beta   90.00
_cell.angle_gamma   90.00
#
_symmetry.space_group_name_H-M   'P 1'
#
loop_
_entity.id
_entity.type
_entity.pdbx_description
1 polymer ?
#
loop_
_entity_poly.entity_id
_entity_poly.type
_entity_poly.pdbx_seq_one_letter_code
_entity_poly.pdbx_strand_id
1 'polypeptide(L)'
;MEEKDKINESDINTAPENPEVNRTSETVTEPEHENNTPANDTGTNPPAEEVVAAEEKTDEPAEKDSKGIFGKKKKISKKEKEKNAAGELGQKLAELNDKHIRLAAEFDNYRKRTLKEKADLLKYGAENALKGLLTVVDDFERALKTLENVPDEDPVKAGIILIYNKFKEYLNRQGIKEIECKDGIFNVDEHEAITRFPAPSEELKGKV
;
A
#
# COMPACT_ATOMS: atom_id res chain seq x y z
N MET A 1 94.71 -17.09 -12.98
CA MET A 1 94.54 -17.23 -14.43
C MET A 1 93.04 -17.21 -14.66
N GLU A 2 92.45 -16.03 -14.93
CA GLU A 2 92.35 -15.40 -16.27
C GLU A 2 91.44 -16.25 -17.18
N GLU A 3 90.41 -15.76 -17.86
CA GLU A 3 89.99 -14.40 -18.23
C GLU A 3 88.61 -14.50 -18.97
N LYS A 4 87.67 -13.57 -18.69
CA LYS A 4 86.67 -12.93 -19.60
C LYS A 4 85.62 -13.80 -20.36
N ASP A 5 84.43 -13.33 -20.77
CA ASP A 5 83.80 -12.01 -20.89
C ASP A 5 82.28 -12.16 -21.15
N LYS A 6 81.56 -11.03 -21.01
CA LYS A 6 80.22 -10.65 -21.54
C LYS A 6 79.03 -10.57 -20.57
N ILE A 7 79.10 -9.47 -19.84
CA ILE A 7 78.10 -8.44 -19.51
C ILE A 7 76.94 -8.32 -20.54
N ASN A 8 75.71 -8.15 -20.04
CA ASN A 8 74.80 -7.11 -20.55
C ASN A 8 73.94 -6.55 -19.39
N GLU A 9 74.35 -5.37 -18.91
CA GLU A 9 73.54 -4.37 -18.20
C GLU A 9 72.47 -3.88 -19.19
N SER A 10 71.22 -3.61 -18.83
CA SER A 10 70.79 -2.44 -18.07
C SER A 10 69.24 -2.47 -18.09
N ASP A 11 68.54 -2.47 -16.95
CA ASP A 11 68.13 -1.27 -16.17
C ASP A 11 66.94 -0.55 -16.88
N ILE A 12 65.81 -0.09 -16.29
CA ILE A 12 65.41 0.25 -14.92
C ILE A 12 63.87 0.46 -14.90
N ASN A 13 63.22 0.09 -13.79
CA ASN A 13 62.23 0.84 -12.98
C ASN A 13 60.84 1.36 -13.44
N THR A 14 59.89 1.13 -12.52
CA THR A 14 58.98 2.11 -11.88
C THR A 14 57.58 2.36 -12.48
N ALA A 15 56.56 1.88 -11.76
CA ALA A 15 55.21 2.45 -11.70
C ALA A 15 55.18 3.69 -10.77
N PRO A 16 54.06 4.42 -10.54
CA PRO A 16 52.84 4.67 -11.30
C PRO A 16 52.57 6.20 -11.45
N GLU A 17 51.65 6.64 -12.33
CA GLU A 17 50.99 7.95 -12.13
C GLU A 17 49.70 8.10 -12.95
N ASN A 18 48.67 8.63 -12.31
CA ASN A 18 47.45 9.17 -12.90
C ASN A 18 47.41 10.66 -12.49
N PRO A 19 47.05 11.62 -13.35
CA PRO A 19 45.72 12.23 -13.16
C PRO A 19 45.02 12.79 -14.43
N GLU A 20 43.71 12.97 -14.24
CA GLU A 20 42.64 13.72 -14.94
C GLU A 20 42.93 14.65 -16.15
N VAL A 21 41.95 14.73 -17.07
CA VAL A 21 41.05 15.90 -17.34
C VAL A 21 40.51 15.87 -18.81
N ASN A 22 39.26 15.42 -18.97
CA ASN A 22 38.07 16.15 -19.50
C ASN A 22 37.88 16.54 -20.99
N ARG A 23 36.59 16.41 -21.42
CA ARG A 23 35.86 16.91 -22.63
C ARG A 23 36.08 16.12 -23.93
N THR A 24 35.05 15.60 -24.61
CA THR A 24 33.93 16.35 -25.21
C THR A 24 32.61 15.55 -25.31
N SER A 25 31.53 16.32 -25.25
CA SER A 25 30.11 16.06 -25.49
C SER A 25 29.73 15.74 -26.95
N GLU A 26 28.69 14.92 -27.15
CA GLU A 26 27.56 15.10 -28.09
C GLU A 26 26.60 13.88 -27.99
N THR A 27 25.53 14.00 -27.19
CA THR A 27 24.12 14.12 -27.63
C THR A 27 23.56 12.90 -28.38
N VAL A 28 22.84 12.05 -27.65
CA VAL A 28 21.80 11.18 -28.20
C VAL A 28 20.47 11.62 -27.62
N THR A 29 19.61 12.07 -28.53
CA THR A 29 18.20 12.43 -28.38
C THR A 29 17.33 11.19 -28.15
N GLU A 30 16.46 11.24 -27.14
CA GLU A 30 15.24 10.43 -27.07
C GLU A 30 14.01 11.36 -26.94
N PRO A 31 12.86 10.98 -27.53
CA PRO A 31 11.68 11.83 -27.63
C PRO A 31 10.70 11.69 -26.45
N GLU A 32 10.07 12.81 -26.13
CA GLU A 32 8.64 12.99 -25.77
C GLU A 32 8.04 12.16 -24.62
N HIS A 33 7.71 12.83 -23.51
CA HIS A 33 6.33 12.76 -22.99
C HIS A 33 5.97 14.04 -22.22
N GLU A 34 5.14 14.84 -22.88
CA GLU A 34 4.50 16.05 -22.37
C GLU A 34 3.59 15.75 -21.18
N ASN A 35 3.83 16.47 -20.06
CA ASN A 35 2.90 16.53 -18.95
C ASN A 35 1.71 17.42 -19.32
N ASN A 36 0.66 16.79 -19.84
CA ASN A 36 -0.60 17.46 -20.09
C ASN A 36 -1.48 17.44 -18.82
N THR A 37 -1.61 18.60 -18.20
CA THR A 37 -2.59 18.87 -17.14
C THR A 37 -3.92 19.21 -17.82
N PRO A 38 -5.06 18.58 -17.48
CA PRO A 38 -6.33 19.13 -17.89
C PRO A 38 -6.82 20.09 -16.81
N ALA A 39 -6.68 21.39 -17.09
CA ALA A 39 -7.47 22.46 -16.50
C ALA A 39 -8.29 23.11 -17.63
N ASN A 40 -9.61 22.84 -17.64
CA ASN A 40 -10.77 23.59 -18.19
C ASN A 40 -11.92 22.57 -18.41
N ASP A 41 -13.21 22.86 -18.24
CA ASP A 41 -13.95 24.10 -18.43
C ASP A 41 -15.36 24.02 -17.80
N THR A 42 -15.93 25.19 -17.53
CA THR A 42 -17.36 25.60 -17.48
C THR A 42 -18.40 24.72 -16.78
N GLY A 43 -19.09 25.20 -15.75
CA GLY A 43 -20.00 26.35 -15.77
C GLY A 43 -21.40 25.80 -15.45
N THR A 44 -22.09 26.21 -14.40
CA THR A 44 -23.19 27.19 -14.49
C THR A 44 -23.67 27.48 -13.06
N ASN A 45 -23.47 28.72 -12.60
CA ASN A 45 -24.29 29.35 -11.56
C ASN A 45 -25.66 29.69 -12.21
N PRO A 46 -26.82 29.77 -11.52
CA PRO A 46 -27.06 30.77 -10.46
C PRO A 46 -28.22 30.35 -9.47
N PRO A 47 -28.91 31.27 -8.74
CA PRO A 47 -28.50 32.48 -8.02
C PRO A 47 -28.86 32.46 -6.52
N ALA A 48 -28.39 33.50 -5.85
CA ALA A 48 -28.68 33.93 -4.47
C ALA A 48 -30.16 34.16 -4.14
N GLU A 49 -30.50 33.98 -2.85
CA GLU A 49 -31.57 34.71 -2.16
C GLU A 49 -31.16 34.90 -0.68
N GLU A 50 -30.69 36.11 -0.36
CA GLU A 50 -30.60 36.63 1.00
C GLU A 50 -31.74 37.64 1.15
N VAL A 51 -32.62 37.36 2.10
CA VAL A 51 -33.78 38.18 2.47
C VAL A 51 -33.38 39.11 3.61
N VAL A 52 -33.65 40.41 3.51
CA VAL A 52 -34.03 41.25 4.66
C VAL A 52 -34.76 42.54 4.27
N ALA A 53 -36.00 42.61 4.76
CA ALA A 53 -36.66 43.72 5.45
C ALA A 53 -36.87 45.11 4.79
N ALA A 54 -38.15 45.46 4.61
CA ALA A 54 -38.68 46.82 4.82
C ALA A 54 -40.17 46.77 5.22
N GLU A 55 -40.54 47.47 6.30
CA GLU A 55 -41.91 47.65 6.83
C GLU A 55 -42.54 49.01 6.44
N GLU A 56 -43.89 49.02 6.41
CA GLU A 56 -44.88 50.13 6.54
C GLU A 56 -44.85 51.29 5.51
N LYS A 57 -45.95 51.89 5.04
CA LYS A 57 -47.41 51.97 5.36
C LYS A 57 -48.11 52.61 4.15
N THR A 58 -49.42 52.37 3.93
CA THR A 58 -50.48 53.42 3.80
C THR A 58 -51.88 52.81 3.54
N ASP A 59 -52.88 53.60 3.94
CA ASP A 59 -54.29 53.34 4.26
C ASP A 59 -55.25 52.80 3.17
N GLU A 60 -56.27 52.09 3.69
CA GLU A 60 -57.73 52.09 3.43
C GLU A 60 -58.34 52.83 2.20
N PRO A 61 -59.54 52.42 1.68
CA PRO A 61 -60.72 52.13 2.51
C PRO A 61 -61.73 51.03 2.04
N ALA A 62 -62.54 50.65 3.04
CA ALA A 62 -63.99 50.39 3.06
C ALA A 62 -64.64 49.21 2.32
N GLU A 63 -65.42 48.49 3.14
CA GLU A 63 -66.29 47.33 2.96
C GLU A 63 -67.36 47.42 1.85
N LYS A 64 -67.76 46.25 1.33
CA LYS A 64 -69.17 45.84 1.35
C LYS A 64 -69.38 44.32 1.26
N ASP A 65 -70.41 43.94 1.99
CA ASP A 65 -70.81 42.65 2.52
C ASP A 65 -71.29 41.57 1.52
N SER A 66 -71.47 40.36 2.07
CA SER A 66 -72.27 39.21 1.57
C SER A 66 -71.58 38.12 0.72
N LYS A 67 -70.99 37.11 1.40
CA LYS A 67 -70.96 35.65 1.00
C LYS A 67 -70.18 34.80 2.03
N GLY A 68 -70.64 34.78 3.28
CA GLY A 68 -69.91 34.22 4.43
C GLY A 68 -69.79 32.68 4.55
N ILE A 69 -70.38 31.87 3.66
CA ILE A 69 -70.44 30.40 3.87
C ILE A 69 -69.71 29.60 2.79
N PHE A 70 -69.68 30.06 1.53
CA PHE A 70 -69.07 29.32 0.41
C PHE A 70 -67.54 29.50 0.30
N GLY A 71 -67.02 30.67 0.69
CA GLY A 71 -65.59 30.97 0.67
C GLY A 71 -64.79 30.25 1.76
N LYS A 72 -65.40 29.99 2.92
CA LYS A 72 -64.78 29.25 4.04
C LYS A 72 -64.55 27.78 3.68
N LYS A 73 -65.53 27.08 3.09
CA LYS A 73 -65.37 25.68 2.62
C LYS A 73 -64.28 25.54 1.55
N LYS A 74 -64.18 26.49 0.61
CA LYS A 74 -63.17 26.47 -0.47
C LYS A 74 -61.75 26.79 0.04
N LYS A 75 -61.61 27.68 1.03
CA LYS A 75 -60.33 27.93 1.72
C LYS A 75 -59.89 26.76 2.61
N ILE A 76 -60.83 26.10 3.28
CA ILE A 76 -60.55 24.91 4.11
C ILE A 76 -60.08 23.74 3.24
N SER A 77 -60.75 23.44 2.12
CA SER A 77 -60.35 22.33 1.25
C SER A 77 -59.03 22.57 0.50
N LYS A 78 -58.70 23.84 0.19
CA LYS A 78 -57.38 24.20 -0.38
C LYS A 78 -56.27 24.02 0.66
N LYS A 79 -56.50 24.45 1.90
CA LYS A 79 -55.54 24.35 3.01
C LYS A 79 -55.31 22.90 3.46
N GLU A 80 -56.32 22.05 3.37
CA GLU A 80 -56.19 20.59 3.58
C GLU A 80 -55.41 19.91 2.45
N LYS A 81 -55.65 20.27 1.18
CA LYS A 81 -54.86 19.76 0.04
C LYS A 81 -53.39 20.19 0.12
N GLU A 82 -53.11 21.44 0.48
CA GLU A 82 -51.75 21.94 0.68
C GLU A 82 -51.05 21.25 1.86
N LYS A 83 -51.76 20.99 2.98
CA LYS A 83 -51.23 20.20 4.11
C LYS A 83 -50.92 18.75 3.73
N ASN A 84 -51.79 18.10 2.95
CA ASN A 84 -51.55 16.73 2.50
C ASN A 84 -50.36 16.66 1.53
N ALA A 85 -50.27 17.59 0.58
CA ALA A 85 -49.12 17.68 -0.34
C ALA A 85 -47.80 17.96 0.41
N ALA A 86 -47.82 18.83 1.43
CA ALA A 86 -46.67 19.08 2.30
C ALA A 86 -46.28 17.85 3.12
N GLY A 87 -47.26 17.07 3.60
CA GLY A 87 -47.04 15.80 4.30
C GLY A 87 -46.41 14.73 3.39
N GLU A 88 -46.92 14.58 2.16
CA GLU A 88 -46.35 13.65 1.17
C GLU A 88 -44.92 14.03 0.75
N LEU A 89 -44.64 15.33 0.58
CA LEU A 89 -43.29 15.82 0.32
C LEU A 89 -42.35 15.56 1.50
N GLY A 90 -42.82 15.76 2.74
CA GLY A 90 -42.06 15.46 3.95
C GLY A 90 -41.73 13.97 4.10
N GLN A 91 -42.68 13.09 3.78
CA GLN A 91 -42.46 11.65 3.76
C GLN A 91 -41.43 11.23 2.69
N LYS A 92 -41.55 11.75 1.47
CA LYS A 92 -40.56 11.49 0.40
C LYS A 92 -39.16 11.98 0.78
N LEU A 93 -39.06 13.13 1.45
CA LEU A 93 -37.79 13.66 1.93
C LEU A 93 -37.20 12.78 3.03
N ALA A 94 -38.03 12.32 3.97
CA ALA A 94 -37.59 11.40 5.02
C ALA A 94 -37.11 10.05 4.46
N GLU A 95 -37.86 9.47 3.51
CA GLU A 95 -37.45 8.24 2.81
C GLU A 95 -36.14 8.42 2.03
N LEU A 96 -35.98 9.56 1.36
CA LEU A 96 -34.77 9.85 0.60
C LEU A 96 -33.57 10.04 1.54
N ASN A 97 -33.76 10.71 2.67
CA ASN A 97 -32.72 10.88 3.69
C ASN A 97 -32.32 9.54 4.32
N ASP A 98 -33.28 8.67 4.65
CA ASP A 98 -32.97 7.31 5.14
C ASP A 98 -32.17 6.50 4.12
N LYS A 99 -32.55 6.57 2.84
CA LYS A 99 -31.79 5.96 1.74
C LYS A 99 -30.39 6.53 1.63
N HIS A 100 -30.22 7.85 1.77
CA HIS A 100 -28.91 8.49 1.73
C HIS A 100 -28.01 8.08 2.90
N ILE A 101 -28.55 8.05 4.12
CA ILE A 101 -27.80 7.62 5.31
C ILE A 101 -27.37 6.16 5.18
N ARG A 102 -28.29 5.29 4.70
CA ARG A 102 -27.98 3.88 4.46
C ARG A 102 -26.91 3.70 3.40
N LEU A 103 -27.05 4.39 2.26
CA LEU A 103 -26.07 4.33 1.18
C LEU A 103 -24.70 4.85 1.63
N ALA A 104 -24.66 5.91 2.44
CA ALA A 104 -23.43 6.41 3.03
C ALA A 104 -22.76 5.37 3.95
N ALA A 105 -23.55 4.66 4.76
CA ALA A 105 -23.04 3.59 5.61
C ALA A 105 -22.54 2.37 4.80
N GLU A 106 -23.26 1.97 3.75
CA GLU A 106 -22.84 0.92 2.83
C GLU A 106 -21.53 1.29 2.12
N PHE A 107 -21.38 2.54 1.69
CA PHE A 107 -20.17 3.04 1.07
C PHE A 107 -18.97 3.06 2.04
N ASP A 108 -19.16 3.50 3.28
CA ASP A 108 -18.08 3.47 4.27
C ASP A 108 -17.64 2.03 4.59
N ASN A 109 -18.60 1.10 4.71
CA ASN A 109 -18.30 -0.32 4.89
C ASN A 109 -17.55 -0.90 3.68
N TYR A 110 -17.99 -0.59 2.47
CA TYR A 110 -17.30 -0.98 1.23
C TYR A 110 -15.87 -0.44 1.19
N ARG A 111 -15.68 0.84 1.53
CA ARG A 111 -14.36 1.48 1.57
C ARG A 111 -13.44 0.79 2.56
N LYS A 112 -13.91 0.55 3.79
CA LYS A 112 -13.17 -0.17 4.83
C LYS A 112 -12.79 -1.58 4.39
N ARG A 113 -13.74 -2.32 3.82
CA ARG A 113 -13.49 -3.68 3.30
C ARG A 113 -12.45 -3.66 2.19
N THR A 114 -12.60 -2.76 1.22
CA THR A 114 -11.68 -2.64 0.07
C THR A 114 -10.26 -2.26 0.53
N LEU A 115 -10.14 -1.38 1.52
CA LEU A 115 -8.83 -1.02 2.08
C LEU A 115 -8.18 -2.23 2.77
N LYS A 116 -8.96 -3.02 3.51
CA LYS A 116 -8.47 -4.24 4.15
C LYS A 116 -8.02 -5.26 3.10
N GLU A 117 -8.83 -5.55 2.09
CA GLU A 117 -8.49 -6.47 1.01
C GLU A 117 -7.23 -6.04 0.27
N LYS A 118 -7.07 -4.75 -0.01
CA LYS A 118 -5.83 -4.21 -0.61
C LYS A 118 -4.62 -4.39 0.29
N ALA A 119 -4.77 -4.16 1.60
CA ALA A 119 -3.70 -4.38 2.56
C ALA A 119 -3.30 -5.86 2.65
N ASP A 120 -4.28 -6.76 2.65
CA ASP A 120 -4.05 -8.21 2.67
C ASP A 120 -3.37 -8.67 1.36
N LEU A 121 -3.78 -8.14 0.20
CA LEU A 121 -3.10 -8.41 -1.08
C LEU A 121 -1.64 -7.93 -1.08
N LEU A 122 -1.34 -6.78 -0.48
CA LEU A 122 0.04 -6.32 -0.35
C LEU A 122 0.84 -7.17 0.63
N LYS A 123 0.21 -7.62 1.73
CA LYS A 123 0.87 -8.41 2.77
C LYS A 123 1.16 -9.85 2.32
N TYR A 124 0.22 -10.48 1.62
CA TYR A 124 0.29 -11.90 1.24
C TYR A 124 0.50 -12.13 -0.26
N GLY A 125 0.49 -11.08 -1.10
CA GLY A 125 0.64 -11.21 -2.55
C GLY A 125 1.99 -11.81 -2.99
N ALA A 126 3.04 -11.61 -2.19
CA ALA A 126 4.35 -12.20 -2.43
C ALA A 126 4.50 -13.63 -1.87
N GLU A 127 3.51 -14.15 -1.14
CA GLU A 127 3.63 -15.42 -0.40
C GLU A 127 4.03 -16.60 -1.31
N ASN A 128 3.38 -16.75 -2.46
CA ASN A 128 3.68 -17.85 -3.38
C ASN A 128 5.09 -17.75 -3.98
N ALA A 129 5.54 -16.54 -4.31
CA ALA A 129 6.89 -16.32 -4.81
C ALA A 129 7.93 -16.62 -3.73
N LEU A 130 7.67 -16.20 -2.49
CA LEU A 130 8.54 -16.44 -1.33
C LEU A 130 8.60 -17.93 -0.97
N LYS A 131 7.49 -18.67 -1.05
CA LYS A 131 7.47 -20.13 -0.85
C LYS A 131 8.39 -20.85 -1.83
N GLY A 132 8.34 -20.48 -3.12
CA GLY A 132 9.26 -21.03 -4.11
C GLY A 132 10.72 -20.63 -3.87
N LEU A 133 10.95 -19.48 -3.24
CA LEU A 133 12.28 -19.02 -2.89
C LEU A 133 12.90 -19.79 -1.71
N LEU A 134 12.08 -20.37 -0.82
CA LEU A 134 12.58 -21.21 0.29
C LEU A 134 13.34 -22.43 -0.20
N THR A 135 12.95 -23.05 -1.32
CA THR A 135 13.71 -24.20 -1.85
C THR A 135 15.13 -23.82 -2.26
N VAL A 136 15.34 -22.56 -2.67
CA VAL A 136 16.67 -22.03 -2.97
C VAL A 136 17.48 -21.83 -1.70
N VAL A 137 16.85 -21.40 -0.60
CA VAL A 137 17.48 -21.36 0.73
C VAL A 137 17.94 -22.77 1.13
N ASP A 138 17.09 -23.78 0.96
CA ASP A 138 17.42 -25.18 1.26
C ASP A 138 18.60 -25.68 0.40
N ASP A 139 18.67 -25.28 -0.87
CA ASP A 139 19.79 -25.57 -1.76
C ASP A 139 21.10 -24.94 -1.26
N PHE A 140 21.06 -23.68 -0.80
CA PHE A 140 22.21 -23.04 -0.19
C PHE A 140 22.69 -23.80 1.05
N GLU A 141 21.78 -24.22 1.94
CA GLU A 141 22.13 -24.98 3.13
C GLU A 141 22.70 -26.36 2.80
N ARG A 142 22.15 -27.03 1.79
CA ARG A 142 22.68 -28.30 1.27
C ARG A 142 24.08 -28.13 0.67
N ALA A 143 24.31 -27.05 -0.07
CA ALA A 143 25.63 -26.73 -0.61
C ALA A 143 26.64 -26.43 0.51
N LEU A 144 26.25 -25.63 1.50
CA LEU A 144 27.10 -25.32 2.65
C LEU A 144 27.50 -26.56 3.45
N LYS A 145 26.57 -27.51 3.67
CA LYS A 145 26.88 -28.81 4.30
C LYS A 145 27.94 -29.60 3.53
N THR A 146 27.91 -29.54 2.19
CA THR A 146 28.91 -30.22 1.34
C THR A 146 30.29 -29.56 1.47
N LEU A 147 30.32 -28.25 1.74
CA LEU A 147 31.54 -27.45 1.90
C LEU A 147 32.08 -27.43 3.35
N GLU A 148 31.43 -28.10 4.31
CA GLU A 148 31.89 -28.14 5.71
C GLU A 148 33.32 -28.69 5.83
N ASN A 149 33.68 -29.67 5.01
CA ASN A 149 35.00 -30.30 5.01
C ASN A 149 36.05 -29.52 4.19
N VAL A 150 35.66 -28.43 3.52
CA VAL A 150 36.57 -27.57 2.76
C VAL A 150 37.17 -26.52 3.72
N PRO A 151 38.48 -26.21 3.62
CA PRO A 151 39.12 -25.18 4.44
C PRO A 151 38.38 -23.83 4.35
N ASP A 152 38.32 -23.10 5.46
CA ASP A 152 37.66 -21.79 5.53
C ASP A 152 38.37 -20.71 4.68
N GLU A 153 39.63 -20.94 4.37
CA GLU A 153 40.47 -20.10 3.50
C GLU A 153 40.08 -20.23 2.02
N ASP A 154 39.24 -21.20 1.66
CA ASP A 154 38.78 -21.39 0.29
C ASP A 154 37.92 -20.20 -0.16
N PRO A 155 38.34 -19.46 -1.21
CA PRO A 155 37.62 -18.27 -1.67
C PRO A 155 36.19 -18.57 -2.15
N VAL A 156 35.92 -19.78 -2.63
CA VAL A 156 34.59 -20.19 -3.09
C VAL A 156 33.66 -20.39 -1.89
N LYS A 157 34.12 -21.07 -0.84
CA LYS A 157 33.36 -21.23 0.42
C LYS A 157 33.00 -19.88 1.02
N ALA A 158 33.98 -18.98 1.13
CA ALA A 158 33.77 -17.63 1.65
C ALA A 158 32.75 -16.82 0.82
N GLY A 159 32.84 -16.90 -0.52
CA GLY A 159 31.90 -16.23 -1.43
C GLY A 159 30.46 -16.72 -1.27
N ILE A 160 30.26 -18.04 -1.17
CA ILE A 160 28.93 -18.65 -0.99
C ILE A 160 28.31 -18.23 0.35
N ILE A 161 29.07 -18.28 1.44
CA ILE A 161 28.61 -17.85 2.77
C ILE A 161 28.18 -16.38 2.75
N LEU A 162 28.96 -15.51 2.10
CA LEU A 162 28.63 -14.08 1.99
C LEU A 162 27.30 -13.86 1.24
N ILE A 163 27.09 -14.57 0.14
CA ILE A 163 25.83 -14.47 -0.64
C ILE A 163 24.65 -14.95 0.19
N TYR A 164 24.79 -16.11 0.86
CA TYR A 164 23.74 -16.67 1.71
C TYR A 164 23.39 -15.73 2.87
N ASN A 165 24.37 -15.10 3.52
CA ASN A 165 24.12 -14.13 4.60
C ASN A 165 23.37 -12.89 4.11
N LYS A 166 23.81 -12.28 3.00
CA LYS A 166 23.09 -11.14 2.38
C LYS A 166 21.67 -11.49 2.00
N PHE A 167 21.47 -12.72 1.53
CA PHE A 167 20.16 -13.23 1.17
C PHE A 167 19.25 -13.40 2.39
N LYS A 168 19.75 -13.98 3.49
CA LYS A 168 19.02 -14.05 4.76
C LYS A 168 18.66 -12.68 5.33
N GLU A 169 19.59 -11.73 5.28
CA GLU A 169 19.32 -10.34 5.68
C GLU A 169 18.20 -9.70 4.84
N TYR A 170 18.19 -9.97 3.53
CA TYR A 170 17.12 -9.51 2.65
C TYR A 170 15.77 -10.10 3.04
N LEU A 171 15.69 -11.42 3.28
CA LEU A 171 14.45 -12.09 3.73
C LEU A 171 13.94 -11.51 5.05
N ASN A 172 14.82 -11.29 6.03
CA ASN A 172 14.48 -10.67 7.31
C ASN A 172 13.90 -9.25 7.13
N ARG A 173 14.47 -8.47 6.20
CA ARG A 173 13.96 -7.13 5.87
C ARG A 173 12.59 -7.17 5.17
N GLN A 174 12.26 -8.26 4.47
CA GLN A 174 10.90 -8.51 3.93
C GLN A 174 9.93 -9.05 5.00
N GLY A 175 10.35 -9.17 6.26
CA GLY A 175 9.52 -9.67 7.36
C GLY A 175 9.48 -11.19 7.48
N ILE A 176 10.34 -11.90 6.75
CA ILE A 176 10.44 -13.37 6.79
C ILE A 176 11.52 -13.75 7.78
N LYS A 177 11.17 -14.56 8.78
CA LYS A 177 12.10 -15.00 9.81
C LYS A 177 12.12 -16.52 9.87
N GLU A 178 13.31 -17.04 10.12
CA GLU A 178 13.50 -18.46 10.43
C GLU A 178 12.82 -18.78 11.76
N ILE A 179 12.18 -19.95 11.82
CA ILE A 179 11.57 -20.46 13.06
C ILE A 179 12.65 -21.24 13.79
N GLU A 180 12.96 -20.84 15.03
CA GLU A 180 13.98 -21.50 15.83
C GLU A 180 13.47 -22.84 16.37
N CYS A 181 13.95 -23.95 15.78
CA CYS A 181 13.51 -25.28 16.17
C CYS A 181 14.38 -25.93 17.26
N LYS A 182 15.70 -25.69 17.28
CA LYS A 182 16.61 -26.46 18.15
C LYS A 182 16.33 -26.22 19.64
N ASP A 183 16.02 -27.30 20.36
CA ASP A 183 15.76 -27.31 21.81
C ASP A 183 14.56 -26.44 22.23
N GLY A 184 13.70 -26.07 21.26
CA GLY A 184 12.49 -25.29 21.46
C GLY A 184 11.29 -26.16 21.88
N ILE A 185 10.24 -25.54 22.43
CA ILE A 185 8.97 -26.25 22.69
C ILE A 185 8.28 -26.52 21.36
N PHE A 186 7.81 -27.75 21.14
CA PHE A 186 7.04 -28.07 19.95
C PHE A 186 5.72 -27.28 19.93
N ASN A 187 5.48 -26.51 18.86
CA ASN A 187 4.25 -25.76 18.63
C ASN A 187 3.59 -26.26 17.34
N VAL A 188 2.31 -26.64 17.41
CA VAL A 188 1.54 -27.17 16.27
C VAL A 188 1.34 -26.12 15.17
N ASP A 189 1.30 -24.83 15.54
CA ASP A 189 1.09 -23.74 14.58
C ASP A 189 2.38 -23.39 13.80
N GLU A 190 3.55 -23.73 14.34
CA GLU A 190 4.86 -23.33 13.80
C GLU A 190 5.69 -24.52 13.29
N HIS A 191 5.45 -25.73 13.78
CA HIS A 191 6.26 -26.91 13.51
C HIS A 191 5.45 -28.08 12.94
N GLU A 192 6.03 -28.75 11.94
CA GLU A 192 5.50 -30.00 11.39
C GLU A 192 6.27 -31.20 11.95
N ALA A 193 5.59 -32.10 12.67
CA ALA A 193 6.23 -33.27 13.27
C ALA A 193 6.39 -34.42 12.26
N ILE A 194 7.62 -34.70 11.82
CA ILE A 194 7.92 -35.77 10.86
C ILE A 194 8.27 -37.10 11.54
N THR A 195 9.00 -37.06 12.67
CA THR A 195 9.50 -38.26 13.36
C THR A 195 9.71 -38.00 14.85
N ARG A 196 9.79 -39.07 15.65
CA ARG A 196 10.10 -39.00 17.09
C ARG A 196 11.39 -39.74 17.39
N PHE A 197 12.25 -39.10 18.17
CA PHE A 197 13.45 -39.70 18.73
C PHE A 197 13.32 -39.82 20.26
N PRO A 198 13.92 -40.83 20.90
CA PRO A 198 13.97 -40.89 22.35
C PRO A 198 14.74 -39.68 22.89
N ALA A 199 14.17 -38.97 23.86
CA ALA A 199 14.83 -37.82 24.47
C ALA A 199 16.10 -38.28 25.22
N PRO A 200 17.26 -37.65 24.99
CA PRO A 200 18.50 -38.03 25.67
C PRO A 200 18.53 -37.62 27.15
N SER A 201 17.64 -36.70 27.57
CA SER A 201 17.41 -36.32 28.96
C SER A 201 15.93 -36.00 29.21
N GLU A 202 15.47 -36.06 30.47
CA GLU A 202 14.09 -35.71 30.84
C GLU A 202 13.74 -34.24 30.52
N GLU A 203 14.74 -33.33 30.52
CA GLU A 203 14.56 -31.90 30.22
C GLU A 203 14.28 -31.62 28.73
N LEU A 204 14.58 -32.57 27.85
CA LEU A 204 14.38 -32.49 26.40
C LEU A 204 13.09 -33.17 25.94
N LYS A 205 12.29 -33.68 26.88
CA LYS A 205 11.02 -34.35 26.58
C LYS A 205 10.00 -33.35 26.02
N GLY A 206 9.52 -33.61 24.81
CA GLY A 206 8.51 -32.78 24.14
C GLY A 206 9.06 -31.52 23.46
N LYS A 207 10.39 -31.40 23.37
CA LYS A 207 11.09 -30.36 22.61
C LYS A 207 11.44 -30.84 21.20
N VAL A 208 11.71 -29.89 20.30
CA VAL A 208 12.06 -30.12 18.88
C VAL A 208 13.58 -30.18 18.69
#